data_AF-A0A453NWW7-F1
#
_entry.id   AF-A0A453NWW7-F1
#
_cell.length_a   1.000
_cell.length_b   1.000
_cell.length_c   1.000
_cell.angle_alpha   90.00
_cell.angle_beta   90.00
_cell.angle_gamma   90.00
#
_symmetry.space_group_name_H-M   'P 1'
#
loop_
_entity.id
_entity.type
_entity.pdbx_description
1 polymer ?
#
loop_
_entity_poly.entity_id
_entity_poly.type
_entity_poly.pdbx_seq_one_letter_code
_entity_poly.pdbx_strand_id
1 'polypeptide(L)'
;MVQMGVLVPTGDMTAVRRTAQFFLDSFEERLAAQRKEREMATVEPGFKKQLSKEEKFEKKKQRLAAIGEDLLAIAADQPFRFPATFTFVVRAFSVLDGIGKGLDPRFDITEIAKPYAMELLRFNEAGVEVLVKDARKRWDRQSRAFYNVFRQPDRVEKLAQIIERLEQGDLKLRVRALESERSFQRVAAVQKTIGYGVAAGSLVNLATILHLNSIRMPATIGYCLCAFFGLQILLGVLKVKKLDQQERLITGTA
;
A
#
# COMPACT_ATOMS: atom_id res chain seq x y z
N MET A 1 16.56 -15.72 -22.82
CA MET A 1 15.62 -15.32 -21.75
C MET A 1 16.21 -15.46 -20.35
N VAL A 2 16.82 -16.60 -19.99
CA VAL A 2 17.56 -16.76 -18.70
C VAL A 2 18.81 -15.86 -18.66
N GLN A 3 19.63 -15.84 -19.72
CA GLN A 3 20.79 -14.93 -19.84
C GLN A 3 20.45 -13.44 -19.91
N MET A 4 19.19 -13.10 -20.25
CA MET A 4 18.73 -11.70 -20.30
C MET A 4 18.12 -11.25 -18.95
N GLY A 5 18.19 -12.08 -17.89
CA GLY A 5 17.68 -11.75 -16.56
C GLY A 5 16.16 -11.74 -16.40
N VAL A 6 15.41 -12.11 -17.44
CA VAL A 6 13.94 -11.97 -17.47
C VAL A 6 13.23 -13.14 -16.77
N LEU A 7 13.88 -14.29 -16.55
CA LEU A 7 13.25 -15.51 -16.03
C LEU A 7 14.03 -16.13 -14.86
N VAL A 8 13.32 -16.45 -13.77
CA VAL A 8 13.79 -17.28 -12.65
C VAL A 8 13.50 -18.76 -12.98
N PRO A 9 14.49 -19.67 -12.88
CA PRO A 9 14.31 -21.05 -13.27
C PRO A 9 13.33 -21.76 -12.32
N THR A 10 12.11 -22.03 -12.79
CA THR A 10 11.10 -22.85 -12.10
C THR A 10 10.66 -23.99 -13.03
N GLY A 11 10.17 -25.10 -12.47
CA GLY A 11 10.14 -26.42 -13.12
C GLY A 11 9.32 -26.62 -14.40
N ASP A 12 8.33 -25.77 -14.73
CA ASP A 12 7.58 -25.85 -15.99
C ASP A 12 7.54 -24.48 -16.68
N MET A 13 8.38 -24.35 -17.73
CA MET A 13 8.61 -23.11 -18.46
C MET A 13 7.92 -23.11 -19.83
N THR A 14 7.09 -24.10 -20.14
CA THR A 14 6.51 -24.28 -21.48
C THR A 14 5.56 -23.14 -21.86
N ALA A 15 4.64 -22.78 -20.95
CA ALA A 15 3.72 -21.66 -21.14
C ALA A 15 4.47 -20.32 -21.26
N VAL A 16 5.41 -20.06 -20.34
CA VAL A 16 6.19 -18.82 -20.33
C VAL A 16 7.04 -18.67 -21.60
N ARG A 17 7.67 -19.76 -22.05
CA ARG A 17 8.45 -19.79 -23.29
C ARG A 17 7.58 -19.51 -24.50
N ARG A 18 6.38 -20.10 -24.58
CA ARG A 18 5.44 -19.87 -25.68
C ARG A 18 4.98 -18.42 -25.74
N THR A 19 4.55 -17.85 -24.62
CA THR A 19 4.12 -16.45 -24.55
C THR A 19 5.25 -15.50 -24.93
N ALA A 20 6.45 -15.74 -24.41
CA ALA A 20 7.58 -14.86 -24.67
C ALA A 20 8.09 -14.99 -26.13
N GLN A 21 8.00 -16.18 -26.72
CA GLN A 21 8.31 -16.39 -28.14
C GLN A 21 7.31 -15.67 -29.04
N PHE A 22 6.01 -15.74 -28.74
CA PHE A 22 4.98 -14.96 -29.41
C PHE A 22 5.24 -13.44 -29.38
N PHE A 23 5.68 -12.90 -28.24
CA PHE A 23 6.05 -11.48 -28.14
C PHE A 23 7.30 -11.11 -28.95
N LEU A 24 8.28 -12.01 -29.03
CA LEU A 24 9.48 -11.77 -29.83
C LEU A 24 9.14 -11.80 -31.33
N ASP A 25 8.39 -12.80 -31.77
CA ASP A 25 7.99 -12.96 -33.17
C ASP A 25 7.14 -11.76 -33.63
N SER A 26 6.15 -11.35 -32.82
CA SER A 26 5.32 -10.16 -33.12
C SER A 26 6.11 -8.85 -33.09
N PHE A 27 7.14 -8.74 -32.23
CA PHE A 27 8.02 -7.57 -32.20
C PHE A 27 8.92 -7.51 -33.43
N GLU A 28 9.52 -8.63 -33.84
CA GLU A 28 10.32 -8.74 -35.07
C GLU A 28 9.50 -8.38 -36.30
N GLU A 29 8.26 -8.88 -36.40
CA GLU A 29 7.36 -8.56 -37.50
C GLU A 29 7.02 -7.07 -37.57
N ARG A 30 6.74 -6.44 -36.43
CA ARG A 30 6.51 -4.97 -36.35
C ARG A 30 7.76 -4.17 -36.70
N LEU A 31 8.94 -4.65 -36.31
CA LEU A 31 10.21 -3.99 -36.60
C LEU A 31 10.54 -4.09 -38.10
N ALA A 32 10.26 -5.24 -38.72
CA ALA A 32 10.37 -5.44 -40.16
C ALA A 32 9.38 -4.54 -40.93
N ALA A 33 8.13 -4.43 -40.46
CA ALA A 33 7.15 -3.52 -41.03
C ALA A 33 7.59 -2.05 -40.94
N GLN A 34 8.12 -1.61 -39.79
CA GLN A 34 8.66 -0.26 -39.62
C GLN A 34 9.87 0.03 -40.52
N ARG A 35 10.76 -0.95 -40.70
CA ARG A 35 11.91 -0.82 -41.62
C ARG A 35 11.42 -0.65 -43.06
N LYS A 36 10.49 -1.48 -43.51
CA LYS A 36 9.87 -1.35 -44.85
C LYS A 36 9.18 0.00 -45.02
N GLU A 37 8.44 0.48 -44.01
CA GLU A 37 7.82 1.82 -44.04
C GLU A 37 8.87 2.95 -44.13
N ARG A 38 9.99 2.83 -43.42
CA ARG A 38 11.10 3.81 -43.51
C ARG A 38 11.78 3.78 -44.87
N GLU A 39 12.05 2.60 -45.42
CA GLU A 39 12.66 2.44 -46.74
C GLU A 39 11.76 3.03 -47.83
N MET A 40 10.45 2.75 -47.80
CA MET A 40 9.49 3.36 -48.74
C MET A 40 9.36 4.88 -48.53
N ALA A 41 9.44 5.37 -47.29
CA ALA A 41 9.44 6.81 -47.00
C ALA A 41 10.75 7.52 -47.40
N THR A 42 11.84 6.78 -47.67
CA THR A 42 13.10 7.35 -48.16
C THR A 42 13.06 7.51 -49.68
N VAL A 43 12.24 6.73 -50.39
CA VAL A 43 12.08 6.77 -51.86
C VAL A 43 11.13 7.90 -52.30
N GLU A 44 10.15 8.29 -51.48
CA GLU A 44 9.27 9.44 -51.73
C GLU A 44 9.46 10.53 -50.65
N PRO A 45 10.15 11.66 -50.93
CA PRO A 45 10.27 12.76 -49.98
C PRO A 45 8.96 13.56 -49.98
N GLY A 46 7.94 13.05 -49.29
CA GLY A 46 6.62 13.65 -49.19
C GLY A 46 6.08 13.63 -47.76
N PHE A 47 5.67 14.80 -47.26
CA PHE A 47 5.02 15.01 -45.96
C PHE A 47 4.05 13.86 -45.62
N LYS A 48 4.23 13.24 -44.45
CA LYS A 48 3.27 12.24 -43.91
C LYS A 48 1.87 12.83 -43.96
N LYS A 49 1.02 12.30 -44.84
CA LYS A 49 -0.38 12.74 -45.02
C LYS A 49 -1.07 12.67 -43.65
N GLN A 50 -1.53 13.82 -43.16
CA GLN A 50 -2.22 13.87 -41.87
C GLN A 50 -3.51 13.07 -41.99
N LEU A 51 -3.57 11.91 -41.34
CA LEU A 51 -4.74 11.04 -41.34
C LEU A 51 -5.98 11.86 -40.91
N SER A 52 -7.07 11.71 -41.66
CA SER A 52 -8.36 12.34 -41.29
C SER A 52 -8.82 11.80 -39.92
N LYS A 53 -9.74 12.51 -39.24
CA LYS A 53 -10.26 12.06 -37.94
C LYS A 53 -10.90 10.66 -38.02
N GLU A 54 -11.52 10.33 -39.16
CA GLU A 54 -12.15 9.03 -39.43
C GLU A 54 -11.10 7.94 -39.66
N GLU A 55 -10.06 8.22 -40.45
CA GLU A 55 -8.98 7.25 -40.69
C GLU A 55 -8.18 6.94 -39.42
N LYS A 56 -8.00 7.92 -38.54
CA LYS A 56 -7.39 7.72 -37.21
C LYS A 56 -8.25 6.82 -36.33
N PHE A 57 -9.57 6.94 -36.42
CA PHE A 57 -10.51 6.12 -35.66
C PHE A 57 -10.47 4.66 -36.13
N GLU A 58 -10.51 4.43 -37.44
CA GLU A 58 -10.42 3.08 -38.01
C GLU A 58 -9.08 2.41 -37.70
N LYS A 59 -7.94 3.11 -37.88
CA LYS A 59 -6.62 2.57 -37.47
C LYS A 59 -6.51 2.32 -35.97
N LYS A 60 -7.26 3.05 -35.14
CA LYS A 60 -7.31 2.80 -33.69
C LYS A 60 -8.14 1.55 -33.39
N LYS A 61 -9.29 1.39 -34.04
CA LYS A 61 -10.15 0.20 -33.93
C LYS A 61 -9.42 -1.08 -34.34
N GLN A 62 -8.71 -1.04 -35.47
CA GLN A 62 -7.90 -2.16 -35.96
C GLN A 62 -6.77 -2.53 -34.98
N ARG A 63 -6.06 -1.53 -34.43
CA ARG A 63 -5.04 -1.77 -33.38
C ARG A 63 -5.64 -2.36 -32.11
N LEU A 64 -6.81 -1.90 -31.70
CA LEU A 64 -7.50 -2.44 -30.51
C LEU A 64 -7.98 -3.87 -30.74
N ALA A 65 -8.45 -4.21 -31.94
CA ALA A 65 -8.85 -5.56 -32.30
C ALA A 65 -7.66 -6.53 -32.25
N ALA A 66 -6.54 -6.17 -32.88
CA ALA A 66 -5.31 -6.98 -32.85
C ALA A 66 -4.78 -7.18 -31.42
N ILE A 67 -4.75 -6.12 -30.60
CA ILE A 67 -4.35 -6.24 -29.19
C ILE A 67 -5.33 -7.11 -28.40
N GLY A 68 -6.63 -7.04 -28.71
CA GLY A 68 -7.66 -7.85 -28.07
C GLY A 68 -7.49 -9.34 -28.39
N GLU A 69 -7.18 -9.66 -29.63
CA GLU A 69 -6.89 -11.03 -30.10
C GLU A 69 -5.64 -11.59 -29.42
N ASP A 70 -4.55 -10.82 -29.39
CA ASP A 70 -3.31 -11.17 -28.69
C ASP A 70 -3.57 -11.42 -27.18
N LEU A 71 -4.37 -10.56 -26.55
CA LEU A 71 -4.68 -10.67 -25.11
C LEU A 71 -5.56 -11.89 -24.81
N LEU A 72 -6.52 -12.22 -25.67
CA LEU A 72 -7.37 -13.40 -25.53
C LEU A 72 -6.57 -14.69 -25.70
N ALA A 73 -5.62 -14.73 -26.65
CA ALA A 73 -4.72 -15.87 -26.82
C ALA A 73 -3.84 -16.10 -25.57
N ILE A 74 -3.36 -15.02 -24.94
CA ILE A 74 -2.60 -15.09 -23.68
C ILE A 74 -3.48 -15.53 -22.51
N ALA A 75 -4.73 -15.05 -22.43
CA ALA A 75 -5.67 -15.43 -21.37
C ALA A 75 -6.05 -16.92 -21.44
N ALA A 76 -6.11 -17.50 -22.64
CA ALA A 76 -6.36 -18.92 -22.84
C ALA A 76 -5.23 -19.81 -22.29
N ASP A 77 -3.99 -19.32 -22.25
CA ASP A 77 -2.82 -20.03 -21.73
C ASP A 77 -2.69 -19.94 -20.18
N GLN A 78 -3.52 -19.14 -19.49
CA GLN A 78 -3.56 -19.17 -18.01
C GLN A 78 -4.42 -20.35 -17.51
N PRO A 79 -3.85 -21.29 -16.73
CA PRO A 79 -4.64 -22.39 -16.19
C PRO A 79 -5.65 -21.85 -15.18
N PHE A 80 -6.93 -21.91 -15.54
CA PHE A 80 -8.03 -21.60 -14.63
C PHE A 80 -8.01 -22.57 -13.45
N ARG A 81 -7.64 -22.07 -12.27
CA ARG A 81 -7.65 -22.86 -11.04
C ARG A 81 -9.03 -22.82 -10.42
N PHE A 82 -9.80 -23.90 -10.58
CA PHE A 82 -11.08 -24.03 -9.91
C PHE A 82 -10.85 -24.17 -8.40
N PRO A 83 -11.49 -23.34 -7.55
CA PRO A 83 -11.30 -23.45 -6.11
C PRO A 83 -11.77 -24.82 -5.60
N ALA A 84 -10.93 -25.48 -4.80
CA ALA A 84 -11.19 -26.83 -4.30
C ALA A 84 -12.52 -26.94 -3.53
N THR A 85 -12.95 -25.87 -2.85
CA THR A 85 -14.23 -25.79 -2.14
C THR A 85 -15.43 -26.04 -3.06
N PHE A 86 -15.43 -25.49 -4.27
CA PHE A 86 -16.51 -25.72 -5.23
C PHE A 86 -16.53 -27.18 -5.72
N THR A 87 -15.37 -27.80 -5.90
CA THR A 87 -15.29 -29.23 -6.25
C THR A 87 -15.91 -30.11 -5.17
N PHE A 88 -15.65 -29.82 -3.89
CA PHE A 88 -16.28 -30.56 -2.78
C PHE A 88 -17.80 -30.38 -2.76
N VAL A 89 -18.29 -29.18 -3.01
CA VAL A 89 -19.72 -28.87 -3.06
C VAL A 89 -20.40 -29.63 -4.20
N VAL A 90 -19.84 -29.59 -5.41
CA VAL A 90 -20.35 -30.33 -6.57
C VAL A 90 -20.37 -31.84 -6.28
N ARG A 91 -19.28 -32.38 -5.71
CA ARG A 91 -19.21 -33.79 -5.33
C ARG A 91 -20.30 -34.16 -4.31
N ALA A 92 -20.54 -33.32 -3.30
CA ALA A 92 -21.57 -33.57 -2.30
C ALA A 92 -22.98 -33.62 -2.92
N PHE A 93 -23.30 -32.66 -3.80
CA PHE A 93 -24.58 -32.64 -4.51
C PHE A 93 -24.73 -33.84 -5.45
N SER A 94 -23.68 -34.22 -6.19
CA SER A 94 -23.72 -35.39 -7.06
C SER A 94 -23.91 -36.71 -6.29
N VAL A 95 -23.28 -36.86 -5.12
CA VAL A 95 -23.48 -38.04 -4.27
C VAL A 95 -24.91 -38.05 -3.70
N LEU A 96 -25.42 -36.90 -3.27
CA LEU A 96 -26.77 -36.78 -2.72
C LEU A 96 -27.84 -37.06 -3.78
N ASP A 97 -27.68 -36.54 -5.00
CA ASP A 97 -28.54 -36.83 -6.14
C ASP A 97 -28.50 -38.31 -6.54
N GLY A 98 -27.32 -38.92 -6.52
CA GLY A 98 -27.16 -40.36 -6.77
C GLY A 98 -27.84 -41.25 -5.73
N ILE A 99 -27.70 -40.93 -4.44
CA ILE A 99 -28.38 -41.66 -3.35
C ILE A 99 -29.89 -41.46 -3.44
N GLY A 100 -30.35 -40.23 -3.69
CA GLY A 100 -31.76 -39.90 -3.82
C GLY A 100 -32.43 -40.65 -4.96
N LYS A 101 -31.80 -40.70 -6.14
CA LYS A 101 -32.27 -41.49 -7.30
C LYS A 101 -32.22 -43.00 -7.07
N GLY A 102 -31.32 -43.46 -6.19
CA GLY A 102 -31.27 -44.85 -5.75
C GLY A 102 -32.46 -45.26 -4.87
N LEU A 103 -33.08 -44.32 -4.15
CA LEU A 103 -34.25 -44.57 -3.29
C LEU A 103 -35.57 -44.32 -4.01
N ASP A 104 -35.66 -43.24 -4.80
CA ASP A 104 -36.81 -42.94 -5.66
C ASP A 104 -36.33 -42.51 -7.04
N PRO A 105 -36.66 -43.24 -8.12
CA PRO A 105 -36.28 -42.86 -9.49
C PRO A 105 -36.78 -41.48 -9.93
N ARG A 106 -37.79 -40.93 -9.26
CA ARG A 106 -38.35 -39.59 -9.54
C ARG A 106 -37.68 -38.46 -8.74
N PHE A 107 -36.70 -38.77 -7.91
CA PHE A 107 -35.97 -37.76 -7.13
C PHE A 107 -35.13 -36.84 -8.04
N ASP A 108 -35.35 -35.52 -7.95
CA ASP A 108 -34.52 -34.50 -8.59
C ASP A 108 -34.11 -33.43 -7.58
N ILE A 109 -32.81 -33.36 -7.30
CA ILE A 109 -32.24 -32.39 -6.37
C ILE A 109 -32.46 -30.93 -6.82
N THR A 110 -32.64 -30.70 -8.13
CA THR A 110 -32.84 -29.38 -8.73
C THR A 110 -34.17 -28.77 -8.30
N GLU A 111 -35.23 -29.58 -8.23
CA GLU A 111 -36.56 -29.13 -7.79
C GLU A 111 -36.55 -28.73 -6.32
N ILE A 112 -35.82 -29.49 -5.50
CA ILE A 112 -35.64 -29.24 -4.06
C ILE A 112 -34.80 -27.98 -3.82
N ALA A 113 -33.78 -27.74 -4.65
CA ALA A 113 -32.91 -26.58 -4.55
C ALA A 113 -33.54 -25.28 -5.10
N LYS A 114 -34.57 -25.38 -5.95
CA LYS A 114 -35.24 -24.25 -6.61
C LYS A 114 -35.70 -23.14 -5.65
N PRO A 115 -36.42 -23.39 -4.54
CA PRO A 115 -36.82 -22.33 -3.61
C PRO A 115 -35.62 -21.62 -2.97
N TYR A 116 -34.57 -22.36 -2.61
CA TYR A 116 -33.34 -21.79 -2.03
C TYR A 116 -32.55 -20.96 -3.05
N ALA A 117 -32.49 -21.41 -4.30
CA ALA A 117 -31.88 -20.66 -5.39
C ALA A 117 -32.65 -19.36 -5.67
N MET A 118 -33.98 -19.40 -5.63
CA MET A 118 -34.81 -18.20 -5.76
C MET A 118 -34.67 -17.24 -4.58
N GLU A 119 -34.50 -17.75 -3.37
CA GLU A 119 -34.22 -16.93 -2.19
C GLU A 119 -32.86 -16.23 -2.31
N LEU A 120 -31.82 -16.94 -2.75
CA LEU A 120 -30.50 -16.38 -3.06
C LEU A 120 -30.56 -15.29 -4.12
N LEU A 121 -31.37 -15.47 -5.18
CA LEU A 121 -31.57 -14.46 -6.22
C LEU A 121 -32.32 -13.22 -5.70
N ARG A 122 -33.33 -13.41 -4.83
CA ARG A 122 -34.08 -12.31 -4.21
C ARG A 122 -33.27 -11.53 -3.18
N PHE A 123 -32.44 -12.21 -2.39
CA PHE A 123 -31.42 -11.55 -1.55
C PHE A 123 -30.43 -10.76 -2.40
N ASN A 124 -30.09 -11.28 -3.59
CA ASN A 124 -29.28 -10.57 -4.55
C ASN A 124 -30.00 -9.39 -5.19
N GLU A 125 -31.30 -9.35 -5.46
CA GLU A 125 -31.94 -8.15 -6.06
C GLU A 125 -31.89 -6.92 -5.14
N ALA A 126 -32.12 -7.08 -3.82
CA ALA A 126 -31.89 -6.03 -2.83
C ALA A 126 -30.38 -5.73 -2.64
N GLY A 127 -29.52 -6.73 -2.90
CA GLY A 127 -28.08 -6.62 -2.89
C GLY A 127 -27.46 -6.09 -4.19
N VAL A 128 -28.13 -6.12 -5.34
CA VAL A 128 -27.59 -5.80 -6.67
C VAL A 128 -27.43 -4.30 -6.82
N GLU A 129 -28.32 -3.48 -6.24
CA GLU A 129 -28.11 -2.04 -6.21
C GLU A 129 -26.89 -1.69 -5.34
N VAL A 130 -26.70 -2.40 -4.22
CA VAL A 130 -25.54 -2.24 -3.33
C VAL A 130 -24.29 -2.80 -3.97
N LEU A 131 -24.36 -3.93 -4.68
CA LEU A 131 -23.26 -4.60 -5.37
C LEU A 131 -22.86 -3.84 -6.64
N VAL A 132 -23.77 -3.17 -7.34
CA VAL A 132 -23.46 -2.28 -8.47
C VAL A 132 -22.87 -0.97 -7.96
N LYS A 133 -23.42 -0.38 -6.88
CA LYS A 133 -22.80 0.78 -6.22
C LYS A 133 -21.43 0.44 -5.66
N ASP A 134 -21.26 -0.72 -5.02
CA ASP A 134 -19.99 -1.21 -4.49
C ASP A 134 -19.06 -1.67 -5.59
N ALA A 135 -19.52 -2.30 -6.66
CA ALA A 135 -18.70 -2.66 -7.82
C ALA A 135 -18.21 -1.40 -8.51
N ARG A 136 -19.03 -0.35 -8.64
CA ARG A 136 -18.60 0.95 -9.16
C ARG A 136 -17.59 1.64 -8.23
N LYS A 137 -17.86 1.68 -6.92
CA LYS A 137 -16.93 2.19 -5.89
C LYS A 137 -15.65 1.37 -5.75
N ARG A 138 -15.73 0.08 -6.02
CA ARG A 138 -14.61 -0.87 -5.95
C ARG A 138 -13.84 -0.83 -7.24
N TRP A 139 -14.46 -0.66 -8.40
CA TRP A 139 -13.82 -0.40 -9.70
C TRP A 139 -13.05 0.93 -9.70
N ASP A 140 -13.63 2.00 -9.15
CA ASP A 140 -12.93 3.28 -8.97
C ASP A 140 -11.73 3.18 -8.01
N ARG A 141 -11.82 2.31 -6.98
CA ARG A 141 -10.69 1.99 -6.08
C ARG A 141 -9.71 0.97 -6.68
N GLN A 142 -10.18 0.08 -7.53
CA GLN A 142 -9.44 -1.04 -8.10
C GLN A 142 -8.71 -0.65 -9.37
N SER A 143 -9.12 0.42 -10.06
CA SER A 143 -8.26 1.15 -11.00
C SER A 143 -6.93 1.52 -10.34
N ARG A 144 -6.95 2.03 -9.09
CA ARG A 144 -5.72 2.30 -8.32
C ARG A 144 -4.97 1.02 -7.89
N ALA A 145 -5.66 -0.11 -7.76
CA ALA A 145 -5.05 -1.39 -7.39
C ALA A 145 -4.52 -2.20 -8.59
N PHE A 146 -5.09 -2.04 -9.78
CA PHE A 146 -4.59 -2.62 -11.04
C PHE A 146 -3.21 -2.03 -11.40
N TYR A 147 -3.00 -0.74 -11.09
CA TYR A 147 -1.67 -0.11 -11.09
C TYR A 147 -0.68 -0.71 -10.08
N ASN A 148 -1.15 -1.35 -9.00
CA ASN A 148 -0.26 -1.97 -8.01
C ASN A 148 0.13 -3.41 -8.39
N VAL A 149 -0.76 -4.16 -9.06
CA VAL A 149 -0.46 -5.52 -9.54
C VAL A 149 0.60 -5.49 -10.64
N PHE A 150 0.50 -4.57 -11.60
CA PHE A 150 1.52 -4.39 -12.66
C PHE A 150 2.84 -3.76 -12.17
N ARG A 151 2.87 -3.19 -10.96
CA ARG A 151 4.08 -2.63 -10.34
C ARG A 151 4.76 -3.57 -9.36
N GLN A 152 4.26 -4.78 -9.14
CA GLN A 152 4.92 -5.75 -8.28
C GLN A 152 6.38 -6.02 -8.70
N PRO A 153 6.73 -6.13 -10.00
CA PRO A 153 8.12 -6.22 -10.44
C PRO A 153 8.93 -4.96 -10.05
N ASP A 154 8.40 -3.76 -10.32
CA ASP A 154 9.04 -2.49 -9.95
C ASP A 154 9.29 -2.36 -8.43
N ARG A 155 8.45 -2.98 -7.59
CA ARG A 155 8.60 -2.94 -6.13
C ARG A 155 9.78 -3.80 -5.68
N VAL A 156 9.97 -4.96 -6.30
CA VAL A 156 11.09 -5.85 -6.03
C VAL A 156 12.40 -5.22 -6.52
N GLU A 157 12.39 -4.59 -7.70
CA GLU A 157 13.56 -3.88 -8.21
C GLU A 157 13.93 -2.66 -7.36
N LYS A 158 12.95 -1.90 -6.87
CA LYS A 158 13.19 -0.82 -5.89
C LYS A 158 13.73 -1.33 -4.57
N LEU A 159 13.27 -2.49 -4.08
CA LEU A 159 13.81 -3.11 -2.87
C LEU A 159 15.26 -3.52 -3.08
N ALA A 160 15.58 -4.13 -4.21
CA ALA A 160 16.96 -4.47 -4.57
C ALA A 160 17.85 -3.22 -4.62
N GLN A 161 17.39 -2.14 -5.26
CA GLN A 161 18.12 -0.85 -5.28
C GLN A 161 18.29 -0.23 -3.89
N ILE A 162 17.30 -0.36 -3.00
CA ILE A 162 17.43 0.12 -1.62
C ILE A 162 18.46 -0.71 -0.85
N ILE A 163 18.47 -2.03 -1.04
CA ILE A 163 19.45 -2.95 -0.42
C ILE A 163 20.85 -2.66 -0.94
N GLU A 164 21.02 -2.48 -2.25
CA GLU A 164 22.31 -2.16 -2.86
C GLU A 164 22.84 -0.80 -2.36
N ARG A 165 21.99 0.22 -2.24
CA ARG A 165 22.35 1.52 -1.64
C ARG A 165 22.66 1.43 -0.14
N LEU A 166 22.02 0.48 0.56
CA LEU A 166 22.30 0.19 1.97
C LEU A 166 23.69 -0.46 2.11
N GLU A 167 24.03 -1.40 1.22
CA GLU A 167 25.33 -2.10 1.17
C GLU A 167 26.47 -1.16 0.77
N GLN A 168 26.22 -0.26 -0.18
CA GLN A 168 27.17 0.79 -0.58
C GLN A 168 27.32 1.91 0.48
N GLY A 169 26.54 1.87 1.57
CA GLY A 169 26.61 2.83 2.67
C GLY A 169 26.09 4.24 2.34
N ASP A 170 25.47 4.43 1.18
CA ASP A 170 24.95 5.73 0.72
C ASP A 170 23.52 6.01 1.27
N LEU A 171 22.86 4.98 1.80
CA LEU A 171 21.53 5.13 2.40
C LEU A 171 21.60 5.62 3.86
N LYS A 172 21.44 6.92 4.07
CA LYS A 172 21.28 7.51 5.42
C LYS A 172 19.88 7.25 5.97
N LEU A 173 19.72 6.16 6.71
CA LEU A 173 18.46 5.78 7.35
C LEU A 173 18.16 6.72 8.54
N ARG A 174 17.32 7.75 8.34
CA ARG A 174 16.85 8.61 9.43
C ARG A 174 15.61 7.98 10.08
N VAL A 175 15.83 7.02 10.98
CA VAL A 175 14.73 6.47 11.79
C VAL A 175 14.30 7.53 12.80
N ARG A 176 13.05 8.00 12.71
CA ARG A 176 12.44 8.70 13.85
C ARG A 176 12.06 7.65 14.87
N ALA A 177 12.98 7.35 15.78
CA ALA A 177 12.63 6.58 16.96
C ALA A 177 11.69 7.46 17.81
N LEU A 178 10.37 7.22 17.71
CA LEU A 178 9.37 7.93 18.52
C LEU A 178 9.67 7.83 20.01
N GLU A 179 10.27 6.72 20.44
CA GLU A 179 10.75 6.51 21.82
C GLU A 179 11.87 7.48 22.19
N SER A 180 12.83 7.70 21.28
CA SER A 180 13.91 8.66 21.49
C SER A 180 13.38 10.09 21.54
N GLU A 181 12.47 10.46 20.64
CA GLU A 181 11.88 11.81 20.62
C GLU A 181 11.08 12.09 21.91
N ARG A 182 10.35 11.10 22.43
CA ARG A 182 9.63 11.21 23.71
C ARG A 182 10.57 11.30 24.91
N SER A 183 11.60 10.45 24.97
CA SER A 183 12.59 10.51 26.06
C SER A 183 13.35 11.84 26.05
N PHE A 184 13.67 12.39 24.87
CA PHE A 184 14.23 13.73 24.74
C PHE A 184 13.28 14.82 25.27
N GLN A 185 11.98 14.75 24.96
CA GLN A 185 11.00 15.71 25.50
C GLN A 185 10.89 15.63 27.03
N ARG A 186 10.95 14.42 27.59
CA ARG A 186 10.97 14.20 29.04
C ARG A 186 12.23 14.78 29.68
N VAL A 187 13.41 14.46 29.14
CA VAL A 187 14.70 14.98 29.61
C VAL A 187 14.72 16.50 29.53
N ALA A 188 14.21 17.10 28.45
CA ALA A 188 14.12 18.55 28.32
C ALA A 188 13.20 19.19 29.38
N ALA A 189 12.06 18.56 29.70
CA ALA A 189 11.16 19.03 30.75
C ALA A 189 11.79 18.93 32.16
N VAL A 190 12.52 17.85 32.43
CA VAL A 190 13.28 17.67 33.68
C VAL A 190 14.40 18.70 33.78
N GLN A 191 15.20 18.87 32.73
CA GLN A 191 16.29 19.85 32.69
C GLN A 191 15.80 21.27 32.90
N LYS A 192 14.65 21.64 32.31
CA LYS A 192 14.02 22.95 32.52
C LYS A 192 13.59 23.14 33.99
N THR A 193 13.04 22.10 34.60
CA THR A 193 12.63 22.12 36.02
C THR A 193 13.83 22.26 36.94
N ILE A 194 14.92 21.54 36.67
CA ILE A 194 16.20 21.66 37.38
C ILE A 194 16.77 23.07 37.22
N GLY A 195 16.75 23.63 36.01
CA GLY A 195 17.21 24.99 35.75
C GLY A 195 16.47 26.05 36.57
N TYR A 196 15.15 25.93 36.70
CA TYR A 196 14.37 26.77 37.61
C TYR A 196 14.70 26.53 39.08
N GLY A 197 14.99 25.29 39.48
CA GLY A 197 15.48 24.93 40.82
C GLY A 197 16.79 25.63 41.17
N VAL A 198 17.77 25.59 40.28
CA VAL A 198 19.06 26.26 40.45
C VAL A 198 18.87 27.78 40.51
N ALA A 199 18.06 28.36 39.62
CA ALA A 199 17.76 29.78 39.62
C ALA A 199 17.10 30.23 40.93
N ALA A 200 16.10 29.48 41.42
CA ALA A 200 15.45 29.75 42.70
C ALA A 200 16.44 29.66 43.86
N GLY A 201 17.26 28.59 43.92
CA GLY A 201 18.27 28.42 44.98
C GLY A 201 19.30 29.54 45.03
N SER A 202 19.82 29.96 43.87
CA SER A 202 20.74 31.10 43.77
C SER A 202 20.08 32.41 44.18
N LEU A 203 18.82 32.64 43.78
CA LEU A 203 18.06 33.85 44.14
C LEU A 203 17.72 33.90 45.63
N VAL A 204 17.42 32.77 46.28
CA VAL A 204 17.22 32.71 47.74
C VAL A 204 18.49 33.11 48.48
N ASN A 205 19.63 32.55 48.08
CA ASN A 205 20.91 32.86 48.70
C ASN A 205 21.25 34.35 48.53
N LEU A 206 21.10 34.87 47.31
CA LEU A 206 21.34 36.28 47.02
C LEU A 206 20.38 37.19 47.82
N ALA A 207 19.09 36.92 47.81
CA ALA A 207 18.08 37.70 48.55
C ALA A 207 18.37 37.71 50.06
N THR A 208 18.81 36.58 50.61
CA THR A 208 19.14 36.44 52.04
C THR A 208 20.37 37.27 52.42
N ILE A 209 21.43 37.25 51.60
CA ILE A 209 22.63 38.09 51.82
C ILE A 209 22.27 39.58 51.75
N LEU A 210 21.45 39.99 50.77
CA LEU A 210 21.03 41.38 50.62
C LEU A 210 20.13 41.85 51.78
N HIS A 211 19.29 40.95 52.30
CA HIS A 211 18.44 41.24 53.46
C HIS A 211 19.27 41.48 54.72
N LEU A 212 20.30 40.65 54.95
CA LEU A 212 21.22 40.79 56.10
C LEU A 212 22.04 42.10 56.03
N ASN A 213 22.38 42.58 54.84
CA ASN A 213 23.08 43.86 54.64
C ASN A 213 22.15 45.09 54.71
N SER A 214 20.92 44.94 55.22
CA SER A 214 19.93 46.02 55.39
C SER A 214 19.47 46.73 54.11
N ILE A 215 19.78 46.20 52.91
CA ILE A 215 19.32 46.76 51.63
C ILE A 215 17.96 46.14 51.26
N ARG A 216 16.89 46.70 51.84
CA ARG A 216 15.54 46.08 51.85
C ARG A 216 14.90 45.97 50.46
N MET A 217 14.99 47.00 49.63
CA MET A 217 14.35 47.06 48.30
C MET A 217 14.80 45.93 47.34
N PRO A 218 16.11 45.74 47.06
CA PRO A 218 16.57 44.66 46.19
C PRO A 218 16.39 43.26 46.82
N ALA A 219 16.44 43.13 48.15
CA ALA A 219 16.12 41.87 48.83
C ALA A 219 14.67 41.45 48.59
N THR A 220 13.70 42.37 48.71
CA THR A 220 12.28 42.08 48.41
C THR A 220 12.05 41.67 46.96
N ILE A 221 12.74 42.30 46.00
CA ILE A 221 12.69 41.90 44.58
C ILE A 221 13.23 40.48 44.39
N GLY A 222 14.36 40.16 45.03
CA GLY A 222 14.95 38.81 44.99
C GLY A 222 14.00 37.73 45.52
N TYR A 223 13.31 37.99 46.63
CA TYR A 223 12.30 37.06 47.16
C TYR A 223 11.08 36.91 46.25
N CYS A 224 10.59 37.99 45.63
CA CYS A 224 9.50 37.92 44.66
C CYS A 224 9.87 37.07 43.43
N LEU A 225 11.09 37.27 42.89
CA LEU A 225 11.60 36.46 41.77
C LEU A 225 11.77 34.99 42.17
N CYS A 226 12.28 34.73 43.38
CA CYS A 226 12.34 33.37 43.92
C CYS A 226 10.96 32.72 43.99
N ALA A 227 9.95 33.43 44.50
CA ALA A 227 8.59 32.89 44.59
C ALA A 227 8.02 32.54 43.20
N PHE A 228 8.30 33.37 42.19
CA PHE A 228 7.92 33.10 40.79
C PHE A 228 8.59 31.82 40.26
N PHE A 229 9.91 31.66 40.45
CA PHE A 229 10.61 30.44 40.03
C PHE A 229 10.18 29.21 40.84
N GLY A 230 9.86 29.38 42.13
CA GLY A 230 9.28 28.34 42.99
C GLY A 230 7.97 27.79 42.43
N LEU A 231 7.08 28.67 41.97
CA LEU A 231 5.83 28.27 41.32
C LEU A 231 6.10 27.53 39.99
N GLN A 232 7.06 27.99 39.19
CA GLN A 232 7.44 27.33 37.94
C GLN A 232 8.02 25.92 38.15
N ILE A 233 8.77 25.69 39.24
CA ILE A 233 9.25 24.35 39.62
C ILE A 233 8.07 23.43 39.90
N LEU A 234 7.08 23.91 40.66
CA LEU A 234 5.90 23.11 41.04
C LEU A 234 5.09 22.71 39.79
N LEU A 235 4.88 23.66 38.86
CA LEU A 235 4.26 23.38 37.56
C LEU A 235 5.12 22.43 36.70
N GLY A 236 6.44 22.58 36.74
CA GLY A 236 7.40 21.71 36.06
C GLY A 236 7.30 20.26 36.52
N VAL A 237 7.28 20.02 37.84
CA VAL A 237 7.13 18.69 38.44
C VAL A 237 5.79 18.07 38.06
N LEU A 238 4.69 18.84 38.06
CA LEU A 238 3.39 18.35 37.61
C LEU A 238 3.40 17.94 36.13
N LYS A 239 4.08 18.72 35.28
CA LYS A 239 4.22 18.40 33.86
C LYS A 239 5.04 17.13 33.63
N VAL A 240 6.15 16.95 34.35
CA VAL A 240 6.96 15.74 34.29
C VAL A 240 6.16 14.52 34.75
N LYS A 241 5.40 14.61 35.86
CA LYS A 241 4.53 13.52 36.33
C LYS A 241 3.50 13.09 35.29
N LYS A 242 2.89 14.04 34.57
CA LYS A 242 1.94 13.73 33.48
C LYS A 242 2.61 12.98 32.32
N LEU A 243 3.84 13.37 31.95
CA LEU A 243 4.61 12.68 30.91
C LEU A 243 4.98 11.26 31.35
N ASP A 244 5.41 11.08 32.61
CA ASP A 244 5.73 9.76 33.17
C ASP A 244 4.51 8.83 33.22
N GLN A 245 3.32 9.35 33.54
CA GLN A 245 2.08 8.57 33.50
C GLN A 245 1.73 8.13 32.07
N GLN A 246 1.92 9.01 31.08
CA GLN A 246 1.70 8.66 29.68
C GLN A 246 2.70 7.60 29.19
N GLU A 247 3.97 7.67 29.60
CA GLU A 247 4.95 6.62 29.30
C GLU A 247 4.52 5.27 29.90
N ARG A 248 4.13 5.22 31.18
CA ARG A 248 3.68 3.98 31.83
C ARG A 248 2.49 3.31 31.13
N LEU A 249 1.51 4.11 30.68
CA LEU A 249 0.35 3.61 29.95
C LEU A 249 0.71 2.98 28.59
N ILE A 250 1.78 3.47 27.94
CA ILE A 250 2.19 2.99 26.62
C ILE A 250 3.12 1.78 26.73
N THR A 251 4.01 1.75 27.72
CA THR A 251 4.97 0.65 27.93
C THR A 251 4.32 -0.58 28.59
N GLY A 252 3.06 -0.47 29.03
CA GLY A 252 2.31 -1.59 29.64
C GLY A 252 2.81 -2.02 31.02
N THR A 253 3.72 -1.24 31.60
CA THR A 253 4.23 -1.40 32.97
C THR A 253 3.35 -0.60 33.93
N ALA A 254 2.11 -1.06 34.09
CA ALA A 254 1.21 -0.63 35.16
C ALA A 254 1.23 -1.66 36.30
#